data_AF-A0A7C2M5W4-F1
#
_entry.id   AF-A0A7C2M5W4-F1
#
_cell.length_a   1.000
_cell.length_b   1.000
_cell.length_c   1.000
_cell.angle_alpha   90.00
_cell.angle_beta   90.00
_cell.angle_gamma   90.00
#
_symmetry.space_group_name_H-M   'P 1'
#
loop_
_entity.id
_entity.type
_entity.pdbx_description
1 polymer ?
#
loop_
_entity_poly.entity_id
_entity_poly.type
_entity_poly.pdbx_seq_one_letter_code
_entity_poly.pdbx_strand_id
1 'polypeptide(L)'
;MRASFTFLLALVVAGAAPLAAQEKPRPQPTDSCLDCHAVLEHEPAKKYPEDIHHARGLTCAACHGGDPTAEDMPDAMSPARGYRGVPKRPEIPQLCARCHSDAAFMRAYNPSLRTDQLAQYWTSVHGRRLRQGDPRVAVCIDCHSVHDIRPASSPLSSVYPPNIPQT
;
A
#
# COMPACT_ATOMS: atom_id res chain seq x y z
N MET A 1 23.83 -43.92 56.91
CA MET A 1 23.23 -42.58 56.76
C MET A 1 23.39 -42.17 55.29
N ARG A 2 22.35 -42.31 54.47
CA ARG A 2 22.36 -41.89 53.06
C ARG A 2 21.35 -40.75 52.92
N ALA A 3 21.85 -39.54 52.69
CA ALA A 3 21.03 -38.37 52.46
C ALA A 3 20.58 -38.36 50.99
N SER A 4 19.28 -38.44 50.75
CA SER A 4 18.68 -38.31 49.42
C SER A 4 18.51 -36.83 49.09
N PHE A 5 19.31 -36.34 48.14
CA PHE A 5 19.12 -35.03 47.51
C PHE A 5 17.99 -35.13 46.48
N THR A 6 16.86 -34.51 46.77
CA THR A 6 15.76 -34.31 45.80
C THR A 6 16.09 -33.07 44.96
N PHE A 7 16.40 -33.27 43.69
CA PHE A 7 16.60 -32.19 42.72
C PHE A 7 15.21 -31.68 42.28
N LEU A 8 14.82 -30.47 42.69
CA LEU A 8 13.66 -29.79 42.13
C LEU A 8 13.99 -29.28 40.73
N LEU A 9 13.40 -29.90 39.71
CA LEU A 9 13.47 -29.46 38.33
C LEU A 9 12.53 -28.26 38.13
N ALA A 10 13.08 -27.06 38.03
CA ALA A 10 12.33 -25.86 37.67
C ALA A 10 11.97 -25.89 36.18
N LEU A 11 10.68 -26.05 35.87
CA LEU A 11 10.15 -25.95 34.51
C LEU A 11 10.12 -24.48 34.08
N VAL A 12 11.06 -24.09 33.21
CA VAL A 12 11.00 -22.82 32.48
C VAL A 12 10.00 -22.98 31.34
N VAL A 13 8.80 -22.45 31.51
CA VAL A 13 7.80 -22.36 30.43
C VAL A 13 8.20 -21.19 29.53
N ALA A 14 8.87 -21.49 28.42
CA ALA A 14 9.14 -20.54 27.36
C ALA A 14 7.81 -20.16 26.67
N GLY A 15 7.30 -18.97 26.96
CA GLY A 15 6.14 -18.41 26.29
C GLY A 15 6.46 -18.12 24.82
N ALA A 16 5.93 -18.93 23.91
CA ALA A 16 5.94 -18.65 22.49
C ALA A 16 5.01 -17.47 22.21
N ALA A 17 5.57 -16.32 21.86
CA ALA A 17 4.79 -15.22 21.28
C ALA A 17 4.19 -15.70 19.94
N PRO A 18 2.92 -15.38 19.65
CA PRO A 18 2.32 -15.78 18.38
C PRO A 18 3.01 -15.00 17.26
N LEU A 19 3.66 -15.70 16.34
CA LEU A 19 4.03 -15.14 15.04
C LEU A 19 2.77 -14.54 14.43
N ALA A 20 2.79 -13.24 14.13
CA ALA A 20 1.78 -12.61 13.30
C ALA A 20 1.63 -13.45 12.03
N ALA A 21 0.44 -14.01 11.81
CA ALA A 21 0.15 -14.80 10.63
C ALA A 21 0.35 -13.90 9.40
N GLN A 22 1.45 -14.12 8.67
CA GLN A 22 1.63 -13.53 7.36
C GLN A 22 0.60 -14.17 6.43
N GLU A 23 -0.42 -13.39 6.11
CA GLU A 23 -1.50 -13.78 5.21
C GLU A 23 -0.92 -14.03 3.80
N LYS A 24 -1.20 -15.21 3.23
CA LYS A 24 -0.61 -15.65 1.96
C LYS A 24 -0.94 -14.65 0.83
N PRO A 25 0.03 -14.28 -0.03
CA PRO A 25 -0.23 -13.45 -1.20
C PRO A 25 -1.30 -14.07 -2.10
N ARG A 26 -2.19 -13.23 -2.66
CA ARG A 26 -3.21 -13.69 -3.62
C ARG A 26 -2.56 -13.94 -4.99
N PRO A 27 -3.12 -14.87 -5.80
CA PRO A 27 -2.71 -15.03 -7.19
C PRO A 27 -2.81 -13.69 -7.92
N GLN A 28 -1.72 -13.31 -8.59
CA GLN A 28 -1.63 -12.04 -9.33
C GLN A 28 -2.29 -12.22 -10.71
N PRO A 29 -3.10 -11.26 -11.19
CA PRO A 29 -3.55 -11.25 -12.58
C PRO A 29 -2.37 -11.08 -13.54
N THR A 30 -2.52 -11.47 -14.81
CA THR A 30 -1.54 -11.17 -15.86
C THR A 30 -1.35 -9.65 -15.98
N ASP A 31 -0.11 -9.17 -15.82
CA ASP A 31 0.26 -7.75 -15.89
C ASP A 31 1.57 -7.57 -16.67
N SER A 32 1.46 -7.31 -17.98
CA SER A 32 2.61 -7.09 -18.86
C SER A 32 3.31 -5.75 -18.61
N CYS A 33 2.72 -4.86 -17.80
CA CYS A 33 3.28 -3.53 -17.56
C CYS A 33 4.67 -3.64 -16.92
N LEU A 34 4.86 -4.51 -15.92
CA LEU A 34 6.14 -4.66 -15.24
C LEU A 34 7.21 -5.28 -16.15
N ASP A 35 6.82 -6.20 -17.05
CA ASP A 35 7.76 -6.87 -17.96
C ASP A 35 8.45 -5.85 -18.88
N CYS A 36 7.68 -4.93 -19.45
CA CYS A 36 8.21 -3.86 -20.28
C CYS A 36 8.83 -2.72 -19.46
N HIS A 37 8.21 -2.29 -18.35
CA HIS A 37 8.71 -1.13 -17.61
C HIS A 37 9.90 -1.43 -16.69
N ALA A 38 10.13 -2.68 -16.30
CA ALA A 38 11.31 -3.07 -15.52
C ALA A 38 12.61 -2.95 -16.35
N VAL A 39 12.57 -3.29 -17.65
CA VAL A 39 13.74 -3.21 -18.54
C VAL A 39 14.07 -1.79 -18.99
N LEU A 40 13.12 -0.85 -18.90
CA LEU A 40 13.33 0.56 -19.19
C LEU A 40 14.03 1.31 -18.05
N GLU A 41 14.39 0.63 -16.97
CA GLU A 41 15.03 1.16 -15.75
C GLU A 41 14.28 2.34 -15.09
N HIS A 42 12.98 2.48 -15.36
CA HIS A 42 12.16 3.51 -14.73
C HIS A 42 11.98 3.16 -13.25
N GLU A 43 12.45 4.05 -12.36
CA GLU A 43 12.42 3.88 -10.90
C GLU A 43 11.09 3.36 -10.30
N PRO A 44 9.90 3.78 -10.78
CA PRO A 44 8.61 3.22 -10.33
C PRO A 44 8.54 1.69 -10.33
N ALA A 45 9.06 1.05 -11.38
CA ALA A 45 8.98 -0.40 -11.56
C ALA A 45 9.87 -1.17 -10.58
N LYS A 46 10.96 -0.56 -10.13
CA LYS A 46 11.90 -1.19 -9.17
C LYS A 46 11.37 -1.22 -7.76
N LYS A 47 10.59 -0.20 -7.39
CA LYS A 47 10.03 -0.03 -6.04
C LYS A 47 8.72 -0.81 -5.84
N TYR A 48 7.93 -0.93 -6.90
CA TYR A 48 6.58 -1.50 -6.85
C TYR A 48 6.45 -2.89 -6.21
N PRO A 49 7.43 -3.82 -6.37
CA PRO A 49 7.38 -5.10 -5.68
C PRO A 49 7.27 -5.01 -4.15
N GLU A 50 7.71 -3.90 -3.54
CA GLU A 50 7.63 -3.64 -2.10
C GLU A 50 6.31 -3.01 -1.65
N ASP A 51 5.43 -2.64 -2.59
CA ASP A 51 4.18 -1.95 -2.31
C ASP A 51 3.12 -2.91 -1.76
N ILE A 52 2.40 -2.48 -0.72
CA ILE A 52 1.30 -3.25 -0.14
C ILE A 52 0.22 -3.58 -1.17
N HIS A 53 -0.03 -2.71 -2.15
CA HIS A 53 -1.03 -2.95 -3.18
C HIS A 53 -0.57 -4.08 -4.12
N HIS A 54 0.72 -4.14 -4.48
CA HIS A 54 1.28 -5.27 -5.23
C HIS A 54 1.13 -6.57 -4.42
N ALA A 55 1.52 -6.56 -3.14
CA ALA A 55 1.36 -7.71 -2.26
C ALA A 55 -0.12 -8.18 -2.10
N ARG A 56 -1.09 -7.30 -2.39
CA ARG A 56 -2.53 -7.61 -2.36
C ARG A 56 -3.14 -7.91 -3.73
N GLY A 57 -2.36 -8.05 -4.78
CA GLY A 57 -2.87 -8.47 -6.09
C GLY A 57 -3.30 -7.33 -7.01
N LEU A 58 -3.02 -6.07 -6.64
CA LEU A 58 -3.30 -4.94 -7.51
C LEU A 58 -2.14 -4.78 -8.48
N THR A 59 -2.47 -4.51 -9.74
CA THR A 59 -1.54 -4.33 -10.85
C THR A 59 -1.27 -2.84 -11.11
N CYS A 60 -0.32 -2.53 -12.00
CA CYS A 60 -0.04 -1.14 -12.41
C CYS A 60 -1.32 -0.44 -12.90
N ALA A 61 -2.13 -1.17 -13.67
CA ALA A 61 -3.39 -0.70 -14.24
C ALA A 61 -4.47 -0.35 -13.20
N ALA A 62 -4.39 -0.89 -11.96
CA ALA A 62 -5.35 -0.54 -10.91
C ALA A 62 -5.31 0.97 -10.57
N CYS A 63 -4.11 1.56 -10.65
CA CYS A 63 -3.87 2.98 -10.38
C CYS A 63 -3.76 3.80 -11.68
N HIS A 64 -2.99 3.31 -12.65
CA HIS A 64 -2.67 4.04 -13.88
C HIS A 64 -3.65 3.78 -15.03
N GLY A 65 -4.52 2.77 -14.93
CA GLY A 65 -5.39 2.32 -16.02
C GLY A 65 -4.61 1.67 -17.17
N GLY A 66 -5.24 1.59 -18.34
CA GLY A 66 -4.68 0.94 -19.52
C GLY A 66 -5.07 -0.53 -19.63
N ASP A 67 -4.48 -1.21 -20.60
CA ASP A 67 -4.70 -2.64 -20.84
C ASP A 67 -3.44 -3.43 -20.46
N PRO A 68 -3.42 -4.10 -19.29
CA PRO A 68 -2.26 -4.87 -18.83
C PRO A 68 -2.07 -6.20 -19.59
N THR A 69 -2.90 -6.46 -20.61
CA THR A 69 -2.80 -7.66 -21.46
C THR A 69 -2.29 -7.35 -22.87
N ALA A 70 -2.18 -6.06 -23.24
CA ALA A 70 -1.61 -5.66 -24.51
C ALA A 70 -0.07 -5.76 -24.48
N GLU A 71 0.52 -6.18 -25.60
CA GLU A 71 1.97 -6.36 -25.75
C GLU A 71 2.65 -5.12 -26.36
N ASP A 72 1.88 -4.25 -27.00
CA ASP A 72 2.36 -3.02 -27.62
C ASP A 72 1.98 -1.78 -26.80
N MET A 73 2.94 -0.88 -26.68
CA MET A 73 2.80 0.33 -25.86
C MET A 73 1.61 1.22 -26.27
N PRO A 74 1.33 1.47 -27.56
CA PRO A 74 0.21 2.33 -27.96
C PRO A 74 -1.15 1.83 -27.48
N ASP A 75 -1.38 0.51 -27.49
CA ASP A 75 -2.63 -0.08 -27.03
C ASP A 75 -2.67 -0.22 -25.50
N ALA A 76 -1.56 -0.69 -24.89
CA ALA A 76 -1.45 -0.84 -23.44
C ALA A 76 -1.66 0.49 -22.69
N MET A 77 -1.09 1.58 -23.21
CA MET A 77 -1.15 2.92 -22.62
C MET A 77 -2.13 3.85 -23.36
N SER A 78 -3.15 3.30 -24.02
CA SER A 78 -4.15 4.09 -24.73
C SER A 78 -5.16 4.75 -23.77
N PRO A 79 -5.45 6.06 -23.93
CA PRO A 79 -6.58 6.69 -23.22
C PRO A 79 -7.92 6.00 -23.49
N ALA A 80 -8.09 5.39 -24.68
CA ALA A 80 -9.30 4.63 -25.03
C ALA A 80 -9.45 3.34 -24.19
N ARG A 81 -8.34 2.80 -23.67
CA ARG A 81 -8.31 1.70 -22.70
C ARG A 81 -8.31 2.18 -21.25
N GLY A 82 -8.65 3.45 -21.03
CA GLY A 82 -8.73 4.04 -19.69
C GLY A 82 -7.38 4.33 -19.07
N TYR A 83 -6.30 4.38 -19.85
CA TYR A 83 -4.99 4.82 -19.36
C TYR A 83 -5.06 6.29 -18.89
N ARG A 84 -4.59 6.53 -17.67
CA ARG A 84 -4.67 7.81 -16.97
C ARG A 84 -3.32 8.51 -16.88
N GLY A 85 -2.23 7.82 -17.25
CA GLY A 85 -0.89 8.32 -17.04
C GLY A 85 -0.52 8.41 -15.56
N VAL A 86 0.42 9.30 -15.24
CA VAL A 86 0.76 9.64 -13.86
C VAL A 86 -0.32 10.58 -13.29
N PRO A 87 -1.03 10.18 -12.22
CA PRO A 87 -2.09 11.00 -11.63
C PRO A 87 -1.58 12.38 -11.18
N LYS A 88 -2.36 13.43 -11.44
CA LYS A 88 -1.99 14.79 -11.00
C LYS A 88 -2.27 14.93 -9.51
N ARG A 89 -1.46 15.73 -8.82
CA ARG A 89 -1.56 15.94 -7.35
C ARG A 89 -3.00 16.18 -6.84
N PRO A 90 -3.83 17.05 -7.45
CA PRO A 90 -5.19 17.29 -6.97
C PRO A 90 -6.14 16.10 -7.13
N GLU A 91 -5.82 15.15 -8.02
CA GLU A 91 -6.62 13.97 -8.32
C GLU A 91 -6.32 12.82 -7.34
N ILE A 92 -5.17 12.86 -6.68
CA ILE A 92 -4.66 11.78 -5.81
C ILE A 92 -5.64 11.39 -4.70
N PRO A 93 -6.23 12.34 -3.92
CA PRO A 93 -7.16 11.96 -2.87
C PRO A 93 -8.32 11.10 -3.38
N GLN A 94 -8.87 11.45 -4.56
CA GLN A 94 -9.96 10.70 -5.16
C GLN A 94 -9.49 9.37 -5.74
N LEU A 95 -8.28 9.30 -6.30
CA LEU A 95 -7.71 8.04 -6.79
C LEU A 95 -7.61 7.01 -5.67
N CYS A 96 -7.05 7.38 -4.52
CA CYS A 96 -6.92 6.49 -3.36
C CYS A 96 -8.30 6.07 -2.83
N ALA A 97 -9.25 7.01 -2.80
CA ALA A 97 -10.59 6.78 -2.29
C ALA A 97 -11.44 5.82 -3.13
N ARG A 98 -11.09 5.58 -4.41
CA ARG A 98 -11.77 4.58 -5.25
C ARG A 98 -11.86 3.21 -4.58
N CYS A 99 -10.86 2.86 -3.78
CA CYS A 99 -10.85 1.64 -2.97
C CYS A 99 -10.95 1.97 -1.48
N HIS A 100 -10.13 2.92 -0.99
CA HIS A 100 -10.03 3.22 0.45
C HIS A 100 -11.21 4.04 1.01
N SER A 101 -12.23 4.34 0.20
CA SER A 101 -13.53 4.84 0.67
C SER A 101 -14.71 3.92 0.33
N ASP A 102 -14.41 2.70 -0.10
CA ASP A 102 -15.40 1.64 -0.30
C ASP A 102 -15.21 0.56 0.78
N ALA A 103 -16.09 0.58 1.78
CA ALA A 103 -16.08 -0.41 2.86
C ALA A 103 -16.37 -1.83 2.37
N ALA A 104 -17.19 -2.01 1.33
CA ALA A 104 -17.47 -3.34 0.79
C ALA A 104 -16.25 -3.93 0.12
N PHE A 105 -15.55 -3.12 -0.69
CA PHE A 105 -14.29 -3.51 -1.31
C PHE A 105 -13.22 -3.80 -0.25
N MET A 106 -12.95 -2.87 0.67
CA MET A 106 -11.84 -3.03 1.63
C MET A 106 -12.04 -4.14 2.64
N ARG A 107 -13.29 -4.52 2.97
CA ARG A 107 -13.57 -5.70 3.81
C ARG A 107 -13.00 -6.98 3.21
N ALA A 108 -12.92 -7.09 1.89
CA ALA A 108 -12.32 -8.25 1.25
C ALA A 108 -10.81 -8.34 1.52
N TYR A 109 -10.12 -7.24 1.86
CA TYR A 109 -8.65 -7.18 2.02
C TYR A 109 -8.20 -6.99 3.46
N ASN A 110 -8.82 -6.07 4.19
CA ASN A 110 -8.53 -5.78 5.58
C ASN A 110 -9.80 -5.22 6.25
N PRO A 111 -10.62 -6.06 6.90
CA PRO A 111 -11.85 -5.65 7.58
C PRO A 111 -11.64 -4.60 8.69
N SER A 112 -10.44 -4.55 9.27
CA SER A 112 -10.10 -3.61 10.34
C SER A 112 -9.67 -2.24 9.81
N LEU A 113 -9.45 -2.09 8.51
CA LEU A 113 -9.05 -0.81 7.93
C LEU A 113 -10.25 0.13 7.81
N ARG A 114 -10.10 1.33 8.36
CA ARG A 114 -11.08 2.41 8.21
C ARG A 114 -11.14 2.91 6.77
N THR A 115 -12.35 3.27 6.33
CA THR A 115 -12.62 3.75 4.96
C THR A 115 -13.15 5.19 4.91
N ASP A 116 -13.13 5.91 6.03
CA ASP A 116 -13.60 7.31 6.10
C ASP A 116 -12.48 8.33 5.86
N GLN A 117 -11.29 7.89 5.42
CA GLN A 117 -10.10 8.73 5.36
C GLN A 117 -10.20 9.87 4.35
N LEU A 118 -10.88 9.66 3.21
CA LEU A 118 -11.16 10.76 2.29
C LEU A 118 -12.08 11.81 2.94
N ALA A 119 -13.11 11.38 3.67
CA ALA A 119 -14.02 12.29 4.35
C ALA A 119 -13.28 13.11 5.40
N GLN A 120 -12.41 12.47 6.20
CA GLN A 120 -11.54 13.16 7.15
C GLN A 120 -10.52 14.09 6.47
N TYR A 121 -9.94 13.68 5.34
CA TYR A 121 -9.03 14.52 4.57
C TYR A 121 -9.72 15.83 4.15
N TRP A 122 -10.96 15.78 3.66
CA TRP A 122 -11.68 16.99 3.25
C TRP A 122 -12.01 17.94 4.40
N THR A 123 -12.12 17.44 5.63
CA THR A 123 -12.30 18.29 6.82
C THR A 123 -10.98 18.85 7.35
N SER A 124 -9.81 18.36 6.89
CA SER A 124 -8.49 18.84 7.31
C SER A 124 -8.10 20.19 6.68
N VAL A 125 -7.05 20.84 7.20
CA VAL A 125 -6.48 22.06 6.59
C VAL A 125 -6.00 21.78 5.16
N HIS A 126 -5.36 20.63 4.93
CA HIS A 126 -4.86 20.23 3.62
C HIS A 126 -6.00 20.10 2.61
N GLY A 127 -7.02 19.30 2.91
CA GLY A 127 -8.15 19.11 2.00
C GLY A 127 -8.98 20.39 1.78
N ARG A 128 -9.14 21.24 2.79
CA ARG A 128 -9.80 22.55 2.62
C ARG A 128 -9.03 23.46 1.66
N ARG A 129 -7.70 23.54 1.78
CA ARG A 129 -6.86 24.35 0.89
C ARG A 129 -6.73 23.76 -0.51
N LEU A 130 -6.69 22.44 -0.64
CA LEU A 130 -6.70 21.79 -1.95
C LEU A 130 -7.97 22.12 -2.72
N ARG A 131 -9.14 22.16 -2.05
CA ARG A 131 -10.41 22.59 -2.65
C ARG A 131 -10.44 24.06 -3.06
N GLN A 132 -9.60 24.90 -2.44
CA GLN A 132 -9.38 26.29 -2.83
C GLN A 132 -8.39 26.42 -3.99
N GLY A 133 -7.86 25.30 -4.50
CA GLY A 133 -6.95 25.26 -5.62
C GLY A 133 -5.48 25.42 -5.25
N ASP A 134 -5.08 25.29 -3.98
CA ASP A 134 -3.67 25.28 -3.60
C ASP A 134 -3.07 23.87 -3.81
N PRO A 135 -2.23 23.64 -4.85
CA PRO A 135 -1.69 22.31 -5.14
C PRO A 135 -0.48 21.94 -4.27
N ARG A 136 0.00 22.87 -3.44
CA ARG A 136 1.20 22.72 -2.61
C ARG A 136 0.92 22.10 -1.24
N VAL A 137 -0.35 21.97 -0.89
CA VAL A 137 -0.73 21.30 0.35
C VAL A 137 -0.51 19.80 0.25
N ALA A 138 -0.36 19.16 1.42
CA ALA A 138 -0.17 17.73 1.48
C ALA A 138 -1.41 16.98 0.93
N VAL A 139 -1.16 15.97 0.12
CA VAL A 139 -2.09 14.95 -0.33
C VAL A 139 -1.61 13.59 0.21
N CYS A 140 -2.38 12.54 -0.05
CA CYS A 140 -2.14 11.21 0.51
C CYS A 140 -0.69 10.74 0.33
N ILE A 141 -0.11 10.97 -0.85
CA ILE A 141 1.23 10.48 -1.22
C ILE A 141 2.37 11.24 -0.54
N ASP A 142 2.14 12.45 -0.03
CA ASP A 142 3.22 13.22 0.61
C ASP A 142 3.62 12.58 1.95
N CYS A 143 2.69 11.89 2.62
CA CYS A 143 3.00 11.10 3.80
C CYS A 143 3.15 9.61 3.51
N HIS A 144 2.35 9.04 2.58
CA HIS A 144 2.31 7.58 2.35
C HIS A 144 3.30 7.04 1.30
N SER A 145 4.03 7.93 0.60
CA SER A 145 4.86 7.59 -0.57
C SER A 145 4.06 7.13 -1.81
N VAL A 146 4.77 6.73 -2.85
CA VAL A 146 4.27 6.22 -4.15
C VAL A 146 5.16 5.07 -4.62
N HIS A 147 4.53 4.01 -5.12
CA HIS A 147 5.18 2.80 -5.64
C HIS A 147 5.98 1.99 -4.61
N ASP A 148 6.02 2.39 -3.34
CA ASP A 148 6.53 1.57 -2.23
C ASP A 148 5.69 1.80 -0.95
N ILE A 149 4.37 1.93 -1.11
CA ILE A 149 3.47 2.21 0.01
C ILE A 149 3.48 1.01 0.96
N ARG A 150 3.79 1.25 2.23
CA ARG A 150 3.84 0.20 3.26
C ARG A 150 2.76 0.39 4.34
N PRO A 151 2.28 -0.69 4.97
CA PRO A 151 1.34 -0.59 6.09
C PRO A 151 1.90 0.31 7.21
N ALA A 152 1.04 1.09 7.87
CA ALA A 152 1.47 2.01 8.93
C ALA A 152 2.10 1.32 10.16
N SER A 153 1.91 0.00 10.30
CA SER A 153 2.56 -0.82 11.32
C SER A 153 3.98 -1.26 10.95
N SER A 154 4.41 -1.08 9.70
CA SER A 154 5.75 -1.42 9.24
C SER A 154 6.75 -0.35 9.66
N PRO A 155 7.88 -0.68 10.31
CA PRO A 155 8.94 0.27 10.62
C PRO A 155 9.56 0.97 9.39
N LEU A 156 9.40 0.39 8.20
CA LEU A 156 9.87 0.96 6.93
C LEU A 156 8.83 1.87 6.25
N SER A 157 7.63 2.01 6.83
CA SER A 157 6.60 2.91 6.31
C SER A 157 6.95 4.35 6.69
N SER A 158 6.80 5.27 5.75
CA SER A 158 6.92 6.71 5.99
C SER A 158 5.92 7.20 7.03
N VAL A 159 4.75 6.55 7.15
CA VAL A 159 3.73 6.87 8.16
C VAL A 159 3.84 6.03 9.45
N TYR A 160 4.93 5.30 9.64
CA TYR A 160 5.23 4.70 10.95
C TYR A 160 5.52 5.84 11.95
N PRO A 161 5.01 5.83 13.19
CA PRO A 161 4.98 7.04 14.04
C PRO A 161 6.34 7.76 14.22
N PRO A 162 7.48 7.07 14.42
CA PRO A 162 8.80 7.69 14.45
C PRO A 162 9.32 8.28 13.14
N ASN A 163 8.73 7.90 11.99
CA ASN A 163 9.14 8.32 10.65
C ASN A 163 8.33 9.51 10.11
N ILE A 164 7.17 9.83 10.72
CA ILE A 164 6.29 10.92 10.29
C ILE A 164 6.98 12.30 10.32
N PRO A 165 7.82 12.66 11.32
CA PRO A 165 8.50 13.96 11.32
C PRO A 165 9.45 14.19 10.13
N GLN A 166 9.85 13.12 9.43
CA GLN A 166 10.78 13.13 8.31
C GLN A 166 10.05 13.07 6.95
N THR A 167 8.73 12.95 6.95
CA THR A 167 7.89 12.98 5.73
C THR A 167 7.46 14.38 5.36
#